data_AF-A0A843D4R5-F1
#
_entry.id   AF-A0A843D4R5-F1
#
_cell.length_a   1.000
_cell.length_b   1.000
_cell.length_c   1.000
_cell.angle_alpha   90.00
_cell.angle_beta   90.00
_cell.angle_gamma   90.00
#
_symmetry.space_group_name_H-M   'P 1'
#
loop_
_entity.id
_entity.type
_entity.pdbx_description
1 polymer ?
#
loop_
_entity_poly.entity_id
_entity_poly.type
_entity_poly.pdbx_seq_one_letter_code
_entity_poly.pdbx_strand_id
1 'polypeptide(L)'
;MTISAEDIKNLHKYEIRILKALERMMRRYRWVPEDDLRAAVHLSEQELKFRLGNLIHKDLVRSDSVPYKGYALVFAGYDALALAGLADKGSITALGAHIGVGKESEIYEALGFGVVVLKLHKIGQRSFNTVRTNREYMPEGGHCPWIFASAKSAEREFEALQALNGKVSVPVPIDLNRHTIVMSFVPGVNLNRCTLEDPKATWDEIIAQV
;
A
#
# COMPACT_ATOMS: atom_id res chain seq x y z
N MET A 1 0.85 11.65 5.71
CA MET A 1 -0.60 11.93 5.73
C MET A 1 -1.29 10.65 6.11
N THR A 2 -2.18 10.71 7.09
CA THR A 2 -3.02 9.58 7.51
C THR A 2 -4.06 9.30 6.43
N ILE A 3 -4.33 8.02 6.21
CA ILE A 3 -5.36 7.59 5.26
C ILE A 3 -6.74 8.01 5.77
N SER A 4 -7.52 8.66 4.90
CA SER A 4 -8.91 9.06 5.18
C SER A 4 -9.86 8.05 4.55
N ALA A 5 -10.54 7.25 5.37
CA ALA A 5 -11.52 6.27 4.89
C ALA A 5 -12.70 6.95 4.19
N GLU A 6 -13.09 8.13 4.66
CA GLU A 6 -14.18 8.92 4.07
C GLU A 6 -13.82 9.41 2.67
N ASP A 7 -12.59 9.89 2.47
CA ASP A 7 -12.13 10.31 1.15
C ASP A 7 -12.14 9.17 0.14
N ILE A 8 -11.73 7.97 0.57
CA ILE A 8 -11.71 6.76 -0.26
C ILE A 8 -13.14 6.34 -0.60
N LYS A 9 -14.04 6.30 0.39
CA LYS A 9 -15.45 5.92 0.19
C LYS A 9 -16.16 6.88 -0.77
N ASN A 10 -15.81 8.16 -0.71
CA ASN A 10 -16.39 9.21 -1.54
C ASN A 10 -15.70 9.38 -2.91
N LEU A 11 -14.76 8.50 -3.29
CA LEU A 11 -14.17 8.54 -4.62
C LEU A 11 -15.21 8.18 -5.68
N HIS A 12 -15.33 9.04 -6.68
CA HIS A 12 -16.22 8.78 -7.80
C HIS A 12 -15.66 7.65 -8.68
N LYS A 13 -16.53 6.88 -9.34
CA LYS A 13 -16.13 5.80 -10.26
C LYS A 13 -15.12 6.24 -11.33
N TYR A 14 -15.24 7.50 -11.80
CA TYR A 14 -14.30 8.07 -12.78
C TYR A 14 -12.95 8.45 -12.17
N GLU A 15 -12.92 8.84 -10.89
CA GLU A 15 -11.68 9.08 -10.16
C GLU A 15 -10.92 7.76 -9.98
N ILE A 16 -11.62 6.70 -9.55
CA ILE A 16 -11.04 5.34 -9.48
C ILE A 16 -10.51 4.89 -10.84
N ARG A 17 -11.25 5.15 -11.93
CA ARG A 17 -10.82 4.83 -13.30
C ARG A 17 -9.55 5.59 -13.69
N ILE A 18 -9.45 6.88 -13.36
CA ILE A 18 -8.25 7.69 -13.58
C ILE A 18 -7.07 7.14 -12.79
N LEU A 19 -7.24 6.85 -11.50
CA LEU A 19 -6.19 6.29 -10.65
C LEU A 19 -5.67 4.94 -11.20
N LYS A 20 -6.57 4.03 -11.62
CA LYS A 20 -6.20 2.75 -12.26
C LYS A 20 -5.47 2.96 -13.60
N ALA A 21 -5.87 3.97 -14.39
CA ALA A 21 -5.19 4.29 -15.65
C ALA A 21 -3.77 4.81 -15.38
N LEU A 22 -3.61 5.73 -14.42
CA LEU A 22 -2.30 6.23 -13.98
C LEU A 22 -1.40 5.09 -13.50
N GLU A 23 -1.89 4.21 -12.63
CA GLU A 23 -1.13 3.04 -12.16
C GLU A 23 -0.60 2.19 -13.33
N ARG A 24 -1.44 1.87 -14.31
CA ARG A 24 -1.02 1.08 -15.47
C ARG A 24 0.02 1.81 -16.32
N MET A 25 -0.16 3.11 -16.55
CA MET A 25 0.67 3.90 -17.45
C MET A 25 2.01 4.30 -16.80
N MET A 26 2.05 4.45 -15.47
CA MET A 26 3.27 4.76 -14.72
C MET A 26 4.35 3.67 -14.80
N ARG A 27 4.01 2.47 -15.28
CA ARG A 27 4.99 1.43 -15.64
C ARG A 27 5.89 1.85 -16.80
N ARG A 28 5.43 2.79 -17.65
CA ARG A 28 6.16 3.30 -18.82
C ARG A 28 6.53 4.78 -18.66
N TYR A 29 5.65 5.56 -18.06
CA TYR A 29 5.81 7.01 -17.92
C TYR A 29 6.19 7.42 -16.49
N ARG A 30 7.05 8.43 -16.36
CA ARG A 30 7.26 9.12 -15.09
C ARG A 30 6.11 10.03 -14.71
N TRP A 31 5.75 10.86 -15.68
CA TRP A 31 4.56 11.70 -15.66
C TRP A 31 3.72 11.25 -16.84
N VAL A 32 2.52 10.74 -16.58
CA VAL A 32 1.62 10.28 -17.63
C VAL A 32 1.07 11.51 -18.36
N PRO A 33 1.31 11.66 -19.69
CA PRO A 33 0.81 12.81 -20.43
C PRO A 33 -0.71 12.93 -20.37
N GLU A 34 -1.23 14.16 -20.33
CA GLU A 34 -2.67 14.41 -20.23
C GLU A 34 -3.47 13.80 -21.40
N ASP A 35 -2.95 13.92 -22.63
CA ASP A 35 -3.60 13.37 -23.82
C ASP A 35 -3.68 11.85 -23.80
N ASP A 36 -2.58 11.20 -23.41
CA ASP A 36 -2.53 9.74 -23.28
C ASP A 36 -3.47 9.26 -22.16
N LEU A 37 -3.54 9.98 -21.05
CA LEU A 37 -4.46 9.69 -19.95
C LEU A 37 -5.92 9.85 -20.40
N ARG A 38 -6.25 10.93 -21.11
CA ARG A 38 -7.59 11.20 -21.66
C ARG A 38 -8.02 10.10 -22.62
N ALA A 39 -7.13 9.69 -23.51
CA ALA A 39 -7.37 8.58 -24.43
C ALA A 39 -7.63 7.26 -23.69
N ALA A 40 -6.92 7.00 -22.59
CA ALA A 40 -7.06 5.78 -21.80
C ALA A 40 -8.35 5.71 -20.97
N VAL A 41 -8.86 6.85 -20.49
CA VAL A 41 -10.04 6.89 -19.61
C VAL A 41 -11.34 7.17 -20.35
N HIS A 42 -11.30 7.61 -21.61
CA HIS A 42 -12.50 7.96 -22.41
C HIS A 42 -13.43 8.94 -21.66
N LEU A 43 -12.86 10.04 -21.19
CA LEU A 43 -13.60 11.16 -20.57
C LEU A 43 -13.51 12.39 -21.48
N SER A 44 -14.50 13.27 -21.37
CA SER A 44 -14.40 14.62 -21.92
C SER A 44 -13.27 15.38 -21.20
N GLU A 45 -12.70 16.37 -21.87
CA GLU A 45 -11.62 17.19 -21.30
C GLU A 45 -12.05 17.89 -20.01
N GLN A 46 -13.28 18.43 -20.00
CA GLN A 46 -13.86 19.12 -18.84
C GLN A 46 -14.02 18.17 -17.64
N GLU A 47 -14.56 16.97 -17.86
CA GLU A 47 -14.74 15.98 -16.79
C GLU A 47 -13.39 15.48 -16.27
N LEU A 48 -12.43 15.20 -17.16
CA LEU A 48 -11.09 14.77 -16.77
C LEU A 48 -10.41 15.83 -15.90
N LYS A 49 -10.44 17.10 -16.33
CA LYS A 49 -9.85 18.22 -15.59
C LYS A 49 -10.50 18.42 -14.22
N PHE A 50 -11.83 18.32 -14.14
CA PHE A 50 -12.56 18.40 -12.88
C PHE A 50 -12.14 17.29 -11.91
N ARG A 51 -12.14 16.03 -12.37
CA ARG A 51 -11.74 14.88 -11.53
C ARG A 51 -10.27 14.91 -11.12
N LEU A 52 -9.37 15.31 -12.02
CA LEU A 52 -7.96 15.49 -11.68
C LEU A 52 -7.78 16.60 -10.64
N GLY A 53 -8.52 17.71 -10.76
CA GLY A 53 -8.54 18.76 -9.74
C GLY A 53 -8.92 18.23 -8.36
N ASN A 54 -9.98 17.42 -8.27
CA ASN A 54 -10.38 16.78 -7.01
C ASN A 54 -9.31 15.83 -6.46
N LEU A 55 -8.72 15.00 -7.34
CA LEU A 55 -7.69 14.04 -6.96
C LEU A 55 -6.41 14.73 -6.45
N ILE A 56 -6.05 15.87 -7.04
CA ILE A 56 -4.91 16.69 -6.60
C ILE A 56 -5.24 17.37 -5.27
N HIS A 57 -6.46 17.92 -5.12
CA HIS A 57 -6.90 18.52 -3.86
C HIS A 57 -6.89 17.53 -2.69
N LYS A 58 -7.16 16.24 -2.96
CA LYS A 58 -7.08 15.14 -1.98
C LYS A 58 -5.67 14.54 -1.84
N ASP A 59 -4.65 15.13 -2.47
CA ASP A 59 -3.26 14.63 -2.48
C ASP A 59 -3.09 13.17 -2.99
N LEU A 60 -4.00 12.70 -3.84
CA LEU A 60 -3.95 11.34 -4.40
C LEU A 60 -3.13 11.27 -5.70
N VAL A 61 -3.05 12.40 -6.40
CA VAL A 61 -2.33 12.57 -7.66
C VAL A 61 -1.51 13.84 -7.60
N ARG A 62 -0.32 13.82 -8.19
CA ARG A 62 0.47 15.03 -8.46
C ARG A 62 0.47 15.34 -9.94
N SER A 63 0.56 16.62 -10.27
CA SER A 63 0.80 17.09 -11.62
C SER A 63 2.17 17.74 -11.73
N ASP A 64 2.81 17.61 -12.88
CA ASP A 64 3.96 18.39 -13.28
C ASP A 64 3.70 18.95 -14.68
N SER A 65 4.29 20.10 -14.98
CA SER A 65 4.19 20.76 -16.28
C SER A 65 5.49 20.70 -17.07
N VAL A 66 6.56 20.16 -16.48
CA VAL A 66 7.87 20.06 -17.12
C VAL A 66 8.24 18.58 -17.34
N PRO A 67 8.61 18.16 -18.56
CA PRO A 67 8.68 18.94 -19.81
C PRO A 67 7.31 19.16 -20.50
N TYR A 68 6.26 18.50 -20.02
CA TYR A 68 4.88 18.63 -20.51
C TYR A 68 3.91 18.46 -19.34
N LYS A 69 2.64 18.81 -19.54
CA LYS A 69 1.58 18.60 -18.56
C LYS A 69 1.31 17.10 -18.40
N GLY A 70 1.64 16.57 -17.22
CA GLY A 70 1.48 15.17 -16.91
C GLY A 70 1.14 14.93 -15.44
N TYR A 71 0.71 13.71 -15.15
CA TYR A 71 0.20 13.33 -13.84
C TYR A 71 0.85 12.05 -13.35
N ALA A 72 1.04 11.94 -12.04
CA ALA A 72 1.57 10.76 -11.39
C ALA A 72 0.77 10.44 -10.13
N LEU A 73 0.49 9.16 -9.95
CA LEU A 73 -0.05 8.62 -8.71
C LEU A 73 0.98 8.74 -7.60
N VAL A 74 0.55 9.16 -6.42
CA VAL A 74 1.39 9.13 -5.21
C VAL A 74 0.94 8.03 -4.26
N PHE A 75 1.69 7.80 -3.18
CA PHE A 75 1.38 6.77 -2.20
C PHE A 75 -0.05 6.84 -1.68
N ALA A 76 -0.59 8.03 -1.37
CA ALA A 76 -1.96 8.17 -0.90
C ALA A 76 -3.00 7.70 -1.95
N GLY A 77 -2.79 8.02 -3.24
CA GLY A 77 -3.63 7.50 -4.31
C GLY A 77 -3.50 5.99 -4.50
N TYR A 78 -2.31 5.45 -4.26
CA TYR A 78 -2.05 4.01 -4.31
C TYR A 78 -2.71 3.27 -3.13
N ASP A 79 -2.68 3.86 -1.93
CA ASP A 79 -3.42 3.40 -0.74
C ASP A 79 -4.91 3.36 -1.03
N ALA A 80 -5.46 4.43 -1.62
CA ALA A 80 -6.87 4.50 -1.97
C ALA A 80 -7.28 3.37 -2.92
N LEU A 81 -6.47 3.07 -3.95
CA LEU A 81 -6.71 1.94 -4.84
C LEU A 81 -6.60 0.57 -4.14
N ALA A 82 -5.63 0.42 -3.24
CA ALA A 82 -5.43 -0.81 -2.50
C ALA A 82 -6.61 -1.08 -1.55
N LEU A 83 -7.01 -0.08 -0.77
CA LEU A 83 -8.10 -0.19 0.19
C LEU A 83 -9.46 -0.30 -0.49
N ALA A 84 -9.72 0.47 -1.54
CA ALA A 84 -10.95 0.32 -2.31
C ALA A 84 -11.07 -1.09 -2.91
N GLY A 85 -9.98 -1.65 -3.46
CA GLY A 85 -10.01 -3.01 -3.99
C GLY A 85 -10.17 -4.09 -2.92
N LEU A 86 -9.65 -3.89 -1.70
CA LEU A 86 -9.87 -4.81 -0.58
C LEU A 86 -11.31 -4.73 -0.07
N ALA A 87 -11.90 -3.53 -0.06
CA ALA A 87 -13.30 -3.32 0.30
C ALA A 87 -14.24 -3.93 -0.75
N ASP A 88 -13.96 -3.74 -2.04
CA ASP A 88 -14.74 -4.31 -3.15
C ASP A 88 -14.76 -5.86 -3.11
N LYS A 89 -13.67 -6.49 -2.66
CA LYS A 89 -13.58 -7.95 -2.46
C LYS A 89 -14.28 -8.43 -1.19
N GLY A 90 -14.64 -7.53 -0.26
CA GLY A 90 -15.17 -7.89 1.06
C GLY A 90 -14.11 -8.32 2.08
N SER A 91 -12.81 -8.21 1.76
CA SER A 91 -11.71 -8.54 2.69
C SER A 91 -11.66 -7.59 3.88
N ILE A 92 -12.09 -6.34 3.67
CA ILE A 92 -12.31 -5.35 4.72
C ILE A 92 -13.65 -4.63 4.51
N THR A 93 -14.23 -4.14 5.60
CA THR A 93 -15.51 -3.42 5.63
C THR A 93 -15.38 -2.06 6.33
N ALA A 94 -14.42 -1.93 7.27
CA ALA A 94 -14.11 -0.66 7.94
C ALA A 94 -12.61 -0.52 8.20
N LEU A 95 -12.13 0.72 8.21
CA LEU A 95 -10.77 1.08 8.63
C LEU A 95 -10.81 1.48 10.11
N GLY A 96 -9.92 0.90 10.90
CA GLY A 96 -9.81 1.13 12.34
C GLY A 96 -8.66 2.07 12.70
N ALA A 97 -8.14 1.90 13.91
CA ALA A 97 -7.08 2.75 14.45
C ALA A 97 -5.75 2.54 13.71
N HIS A 98 -4.96 3.60 13.63
CA HIS A 98 -3.58 3.52 13.19
C HIS A 98 -2.71 3.00 14.34
N ILE A 99 -2.22 1.76 14.19
CA ILE A 99 -1.50 1.03 15.24
C ILE A 99 -0.06 1.52 15.35
N GLY A 100 0.59 1.79 14.22
CA GLY A 100 1.97 2.27 14.24
C GLY A 100 2.59 2.50 12.88
N VAL A 101 3.70 3.24 12.88
CA VAL A 101 4.50 3.50 11.70
C VAL A 101 5.87 2.86 11.85
N GLY A 102 6.18 1.93 10.94
CA GLY A 102 7.53 1.43 10.73
C GLY A 102 8.35 2.37 9.84
N LYS A 103 9.62 2.02 9.61
CA LYS A 103 10.48 2.75 8.66
C LYS A 103 9.96 2.65 7.21
N GLU A 104 9.37 1.50 6.88
CA GLU A 104 8.99 1.12 5.51
C GLU A 104 7.55 0.59 5.44
N SER A 105 6.76 0.78 6.49
CA SER A 105 5.35 0.39 6.49
C SER A 105 4.52 1.23 7.46
N GLU A 106 3.22 1.30 7.20
CA GLU A 106 2.22 1.80 8.13
C GLU A 106 1.25 0.66 8.45
N ILE A 107 0.86 0.58 9.73
CA ILE A 107 0.05 -0.52 10.26
C ILE A 107 -1.27 0.06 10.77
N TYR A 108 -2.38 -0.48 10.26
CA TYR A 108 -3.73 -0.08 10.66
C TYR A 108 -4.50 -1.31 11.12
N GLU A 109 -5.38 -1.11 12.08
CA GLU A 109 -6.47 -2.03 12.35
C GLU A 109 -7.55 -1.87 11.28
N ALA A 110 -8.27 -2.95 10.98
CA ALA A 110 -9.46 -2.91 10.14
C ALA A 110 -10.44 -4.01 10.55
N LEU A 111 -11.66 -3.92 10.03
CA LEU A 111 -12.70 -4.92 10.22
C LEU A 111 -12.89 -5.73 8.94
N GLY A 112 -12.67 -7.04 8.98
CA GLY A 112 -13.06 -8.01 7.95
C GLY A 112 -14.18 -8.91 8.49
N PHE A 113 -14.00 -10.23 8.41
CA PHE A 113 -14.83 -11.19 9.17
C PHE A 113 -14.65 -11.08 10.69
N GLY A 114 -13.56 -10.47 11.12
CA GLY A 114 -13.25 -10.09 12.48
C GLY A 114 -12.21 -8.98 12.46
N VAL A 115 -11.56 -8.70 13.60
CA VAL A 115 -10.47 -7.73 13.66
C VAL A 115 -9.27 -8.26 12.84
N VAL A 116 -8.82 -7.46 11.89
CA VAL A 116 -7.66 -7.75 11.03
C VAL A 116 -6.66 -6.60 11.06
N VAL A 117 -5.44 -6.88 10.63
CA VAL A 117 -4.37 -5.89 10.49
C VAL A 117 -4.10 -5.65 9.02
N LEU A 118 -4.02 -4.37 8.67
CA LEU A 118 -3.56 -3.87 7.38
C LEU A 118 -2.11 -3.41 7.51
N LYS A 119 -1.22 -4.04 6.76
CA LYS A 119 0.16 -3.60 6.62
C LYS A 119 0.38 -3.00 5.25
N LEU A 120 0.59 -1.69 5.20
CA LEU A 120 0.84 -0.95 3.97
C LEU A 120 2.33 -0.73 3.82
N HIS A 121 2.93 -1.26 2.76
CA HIS A 121 4.35 -1.11 2.47
C HIS A 121 4.65 0.27 1.87
N LYS A 122 5.67 0.94 2.39
CA LYS A 122 6.04 2.33 2.10
C LYS A 122 7.54 2.47 1.83
N ILE A 123 8.07 1.61 0.96
CA ILE A 123 9.49 1.61 0.62
C ILE A 123 9.89 2.97 0.05
N GLY A 124 10.99 3.52 0.54
CA GLY A 124 11.55 4.79 0.05
C GLY A 124 10.82 6.05 0.52
N GLN A 125 9.72 5.95 1.27
CA GLN A 125 8.95 7.12 1.73
C GLN A 125 9.68 7.94 2.81
N ARG A 126 10.42 7.27 3.72
CA ARG A 126 11.11 7.92 4.86
C ARG A 126 12.64 7.94 4.75
N SER A 127 13.17 7.75 3.54
CA SER A 127 14.60 7.69 3.20
C SER A 127 15.31 6.44 3.71
N PHE A 128 16.01 5.75 2.79
CA PHE A 128 17.37 5.26 3.04
C PHE A 128 18.11 5.20 1.69
N ASN A 129 19.31 5.76 1.64
CA ASN A 129 20.30 5.56 0.57
C ASN A 129 20.55 4.06 0.25
N THR A 130 20.08 3.13 1.09
CA THR A 130 20.28 1.68 1.00
C THR A 130 19.37 0.98 -0.02
N VAL A 131 18.14 1.46 -0.27
CA VAL A 131 17.25 0.82 -1.28
C VAL A 131 17.73 1.11 -2.71
N ARG A 132 18.50 2.20 -2.91
CA ARG A 132 19.20 2.43 -4.18
C ARG A 132 20.30 1.39 -4.46
N THR A 133 20.81 0.72 -3.42
CA THR A 133 21.88 -0.28 -3.52
C THR A 133 21.31 -1.69 -3.74
N ASN A 134 20.15 -2.01 -3.17
CA ASN A 134 19.46 -3.28 -3.41
C ASN A 134 18.67 -3.24 -4.74
N ARG A 135 19.39 -3.52 -5.84
CA ARG A 135 18.84 -3.71 -7.20
C ARG A 135 17.72 -4.76 -7.27
N GLU A 136 17.54 -5.57 -6.23
CA GLU A 136 16.53 -6.63 -6.18
C GLU A 136 15.07 -6.14 -6.26
N TYR A 137 14.81 -4.89 -5.88
CA TYR A 137 13.47 -4.28 -5.95
C TYR A 137 13.26 -3.43 -7.22
N MET A 138 14.29 -3.29 -8.06
CA MET A 138 14.24 -2.50 -9.29
C MET A 138 14.29 -3.43 -10.51
N PRO A 139 13.30 -3.39 -11.42
CA PRO A 139 13.44 -4.06 -12.70
C PRO A 139 14.68 -3.50 -13.43
N GLU A 140 15.36 -4.34 -14.23
CA GLU A 140 16.66 -4.05 -14.87
C GLU A 140 16.66 -2.89 -15.91
N GLY A 141 15.60 -2.07 -15.99
CA GLY A 141 15.55 -0.91 -16.86
C GLY A 141 14.53 0.15 -16.41
N GLY A 142 15.00 1.39 -16.28
CA GLY A 142 14.15 2.58 -16.30
C GLY A 142 13.37 2.94 -15.02
N HIS A 143 12.51 3.93 -15.17
CA HIS A 143 11.69 4.57 -14.14
C HIS A 143 10.87 3.56 -13.32
N CYS A 144 11.24 3.36 -12.05
CA CYS A 144 10.48 2.53 -11.10
C CYS A 144 9.92 3.41 -9.97
N PRO A 145 8.63 3.78 -10.01
CA PRO A 145 7.94 4.38 -8.90
C PRO A 145 8.06 3.53 -7.62
N TRP A 146 8.39 4.18 -6.50
CA TRP A 146 8.47 3.55 -5.18
C TRP A 146 7.20 2.78 -4.77
N ILE A 147 6.04 3.16 -5.32
CA ILE A 147 4.77 2.44 -5.14
C ILE A 147 4.82 1.00 -5.66
N PHE A 148 5.50 0.74 -6.79
CA PHE A 148 5.63 -0.61 -7.35
C PHE A 148 6.67 -1.45 -6.61
N ALA A 149 7.77 -0.83 -6.17
CA ALA A 149 8.72 -1.49 -5.29
C ALA A 149 8.04 -1.93 -3.98
N SER A 150 7.19 -1.06 -3.43
CA SER A 150 6.39 -1.37 -2.24
C SER A 150 5.40 -2.51 -2.48
N ALA A 151 4.76 -2.57 -3.66
CA ALA A 151 3.92 -3.69 -4.04
C ALA A 151 4.69 -5.01 -4.12
N LYS A 152 5.90 -5.01 -4.69
CA LYS A 152 6.73 -6.22 -4.76
C LYS A 152 7.19 -6.69 -3.38
N SER A 153 7.47 -5.76 -2.47
CA SER A 153 7.79 -6.10 -1.07
C SER A 153 6.61 -6.71 -0.32
N ALA A 154 5.40 -6.18 -0.53
CA ALA A 154 4.19 -6.77 0.04
C ALA A 154 3.92 -8.18 -0.51
N GLU A 155 4.13 -8.40 -1.81
CA GLU A 155 4.00 -9.73 -2.43
C GLU A 155 4.98 -10.75 -1.80
N ARG A 156 6.26 -10.39 -1.67
CA ARG A 156 7.27 -11.27 -1.05
C ARG A 156 6.94 -11.58 0.42
N GLU A 157 6.49 -10.59 1.18
CA GLU A 157 6.09 -10.82 2.57
C GLU A 157 4.85 -11.71 2.66
N PHE A 158 3.86 -11.50 1.80
CA PHE A 158 2.68 -12.36 1.74
C PHE A 158 3.03 -13.81 1.41
N GLU A 159 3.89 -14.03 0.40
CA GLU A 159 4.39 -15.36 0.04
C GLU A 159 5.15 -16.02 1.22
N ALA A 160 5.99 -15.27 1.92
CA ALA A 160 6.70 -15.76 3.10
C ALA A 160 5.75 -16.14 4.24
N LEU A 161 4.75 -15.29 4.54
CA LEU A 161 3.71 -15.59 5.52
C LEU A 161 2.94 -16.86 5.14
N GLN A 162 2.60 -17.03 3.86
CA GLN A 162 1.92 -18.25 3.39
C GLN A 162 2.79 -19.49 3.56
N ALA A 163 4.10 -19.39 3.28
CA ALA A 163 5.03 -20.50 3.41
C ALA A 163 5.31 -20.91 4.87
N LEU A 164 5.22 -19.96 5.80
CA LEU A 164 5.47 -20.13 7.23
C LEU A 164 4.20 -20.46 8.04
N ASN A 165 3.02 -20.06 7.54
CA ASN A 165 1.75 -20.31 8.21
C ASN A 165 1.55 -21.82 8.50
N GLY A 166 1.22 -22.14 9.75
CA GLY A 166 1.06 -23.51 10.23
C GLY A 166 2.37 -24.25 10.55
N LYS A 167 3.54 -23.67 10.26
CA LYS A 167 4.86 -24.22 10.65
C LYS A 167 5.44 -23.49 11.85
N VAL A 168 5.26 -22.17 11.89
CA VAL A 168 5.72 -21.29 12.96
C VAL A 168 4.63 -20.28 13.32
N SER A 169 4.80 -19.62 14.46
CA SER A 169 3.89 -18.61 14.97
C SER A 169 4.04 -17.29 14.19
N VAL A 170 3.30 -17.16 13.09
CA VAL A 170 3.22 -15.94 12.27
C VAL A 170 1.77 -15.51 12.08
N PRO A 171 1.50 -14.22 11.78
CA PRO A 171 0.16 -13.79 11.39
C PRO A 171 -0.35 -14.58 10.18
N VAL A 172 -1.61 -14.99 10.22
CA VAL A 172 -2.27 -15.66 9.10
C VAL A 172 -2.47 -14.64 7.97
N PRO A 173 -1.89 -14.84 6.78
CA PRO A 173 -2.12 -13.97 5.64
C PRO A 173 -3.53 -14.21 5.06
N ILE A 174 -4.33 -13.14 4.91
CA ILE A 174 -5.74 -13.21 4.49
C ILE A 174 -5.90 -12.78 3.03
N ASP A 175 -5.42 -11.60 2.66
CA ASP A 175 -5.50 -11.07 1.29
C ASP A 175 -4.33 -10.12 1.01
N LEU A 176 -4.05 -9.93 -0.27
CA LEU A 176 -3.04 -9.01 -0.77
C LEU A 176 -3.67 -8.14 -1.86
N ASN A 177 -3.47 -6.84 -1.78
CA ASN A 177 -3.79 -5.94 -2.87
C ASN A 177 -2.74 -4.84 -2.98
N ARG A 178 -2.04 -4.79 -4.12
CA ARG A 178 -0.95 -3.85 -4.37
C ARG A 178 0.13 -3.96 -3.27
N HIS A 179 0.39 -2.90 -2.54
CA HIS A 179 1.35 -2.83 -1.43
C HIS A 179 0.73 -3.07 -0.06
N THR A 180 -0.51 -3.57 0.00
CA THR A 180 -1.25 -3.76 1.26
C THR A 180 -1.54 -5.24 1.50
N ILE A 181 -1.09 -5.74 2.64
CA ILE A 181 -1.44 -7.07 3.15
C ILE A 181 -2.54 -6.94 4.19
N VAL A 182 -3.55 -7.79 4.09
CA VAL A 182 -4.52 -8.08 5.16
C VAL A 182 -4.05 -9.36 5.87
N MET A 183 -3.87 -9.29 7.19
CA MET A 183 -3.42 -10.42 8.00
C MET A 183 -4.19 -10.49 9.33
N SER A 184 -4.16 -11.62 10.01
CA SER A 184 -4.79 -11.78 11.32
C SER A 184 -4.19 -10.83 12.37
N PHE A 185 -5.03 -10.32 13.27
CA PHE A 185 -4.55 -9.62 14.45
C PHE A 185 -3.89 -10.60 15.43
N VAL A 186 -2.68 -10.25 15.90
CA VAL A 186 -1.97 -11.00 16.93
C VAL A 186 -2.08 -10.23 18.25
N PRO A 187 -2.87 -10.71 19.23
CA PRO A 187 -3.00 -10.05 20.51
C PRO A 187 -1.71 -10.19 21.31
N GLY A 188 -1.26 -9.09 21.92
CA GLY A 188 -0.10 -9.12 22.79
C GLY A 188 0.64 -7.79 22.85
N VAL A 189 1.80 -7.83 23.49
CA VAL A 189 2.71 -6.69 23.64
C VAL A 189 4.05 -7.04 23.03
N ASN A 190 4.75 -6.03 22.52
CA ASN A 190 6.10 -6.24 22.01
C ASN A 190 7.03 -6.67 23.16
N LEU A 191 7.89 -7.65 22.89
CA LEU A 191 8.81 -8.22 23.88
C LEU A 191 9.70 -7.17 24.57
N ASN A 192 10.04 -6.08 23.86
CA ASN A 192 10.84 -4.97 24.40
C ASN A 192 10.06 -4.03 25.33
N ARG A 193 8.75 -4.27 25.53
CA ARG A 193 7.85 -3.44 26.35
C ARG A 193 7.16 -4.25 27.45
N CYS A 194 7.57 -5.49 27.69
CA CYS A 194 7.01 -6.33 28.74
C CYS A 194 8.08 -6.87 29.68
N THR A 195 7.65 -7.22 30.88
CA THR A 195 8.44 -8.02 31.82
C THR A 195 7.96 -9.46 31.70
N LEU A 196 8.90 -10.39 31.55
CA LEU A 196 8.60 -11.81 31.47
C LEU A 196 8.57 -12.42 32.87
N GLU A 197 7.54 -13.21 33.16
CA GLU A 197 7.44 -13.98 34.40
C GLU A 197 8.47 -15.11 34.42
N ASP A 198 8.63 -15.81 33.28
CA ASP A 198 9.65 -16.82 33.06
C ASP A 198 10.42 -16.53 31.75
N PRO A 199 11.58 -15.85 31.84
CA PRO A 199 12.43 -15.59 30.69
C PRO A 199 12.97 -16.85 30.01
N LYS A 200 13.20 -17.93 30.76
CA LYS A 200 13.82 -19.15 30.23
C LYS A 200 12.81 -19.93 29.38
N ALA A 201 11.60 -20.11 29.88
CA ALA A 201 10.53 -20.76 29.12
C ALA A 201 10.24 -19.99 27.82
N THR A 202 10.10 -18.66 27.89
CA THR A 202 9.88 -17.81 26.70
C THR A 202 11.03 -17.95 25.69
N TRP A 203 12.27 -18.02 26.17
CA TRP A 203 13.44 -18.24 25.31
C TRP A 203 13.37 -19.60 24.60
N ASP A 204 13.10 -20.67 25.33
CA ASP A 204 13.01 -22.03 24.77
C ASP A 204 11.90 -22.12 23.71
N GLU A 205 10.76 -21.45 23.93
CA GLU A 205 9.68 -21.32 22.94
C GLU A 205 10.11 -20.60 21.67
N ILE A 206 10.83 -19.47 21.79
CA ILE A 206 11.32 -18.71 20.62
C ILE A 206 12.32 -19.55 19.81
N ILE A 207 13.25 -20.23 20.48
CA ILE A 207 14.26 -21.06 19.80
C ILE A 207 13.63 -22.27 19.09
N ALA A 208 12.54 -22.82 19.61
CA ALA A 208 11.81 -23.90 18.95
C ALA A 208 11.13 -23.48 17.62
N GLN A 209 11.04 -22.18 17.34
CA GLN A 209 10.45 -21.64 16.09
C GLN A 209 11.50 -21.37 14.99
N VAL A 210 12.80 -21.58 15.25
CA VAL A 210 13.91 -21.26 14.33
C VAL A 210 14.41 -22.50 13.60
#